data_AF-A0A2T0SBP8-F1
#
_entry.id   AF-A0A2T0SBP8-F1
#
_cell.length_a   1.000
_cell.length_b   1.000
_cell.length_c   1.000
_cell.angle_alpha   90.00
_cell.angle_beta   90.00
_cell.angle_gamma   90.00
#
_symmetry.space_group_name_H-M   'P 1'
#
loop_
_entity.id
_entity.type
_entity.pdbx_description
1 polymer ?
#
loop_
_entity_poly.entity_id
_entity_poly.type
_entity_poly.pdbx_seq_one_letter_code
_entity_poly.pdbx_strand_id
1 'polypeptide(L)'
;MVKLLVLGAFCAMLIIGMSARRSRRRFSDSGATFRCRLRLRGYRSAIWPALGRHWSRPMWALWDGDILVVRRGPGLARTIPLRTRTPVDGVRSPLLDAPRRCGRRPIGVVLRIWDGSSIEVAASTEDRVAVVGPYMAAAMNDLPQAPVPRRPI
;
A
#
# COMPACT_ATOMS: atom_id res chain seq x y z
N MET A 1 -36.74 27.10 -7.53
CA MET A 1 -35.94 25.99 -8.11
C MET A 1 -34.43 26.22 -7.98
N VAL A 2 -33.88 27.34 -8.46
CA VAL A 2 -32.42 27.65 -8.41
C VAL A 2 -31.84 27.66 -6.98
N LYS A 3 -32.55 28.23 -6.00
CA LYS A 3 -32.10 28.27 -4.59
C LYS A 3 -31.95 26.87 -3.95
N LEU A 4 -32.79 25.91 -4.33
CA LEU A 4 -32.72 24.52 -3.84
C LEU A 4 -31.54 23.77 -4.47
N LEU A 5 -31.22 24.03 -5.74
CA LEU A 5 -30.06 23.46 -6.42
C LEU A 5 -28.74 23.98 -5.83
N VAL A 6 -28.65 25.28 -5.56
CA VAL A 6 -27.44 25.88 -4.95
C VAL A 6 -27.23 25.35 -3.53
N LEU A 7 -28.30 25.24 -2.74
CA LEU A 7 -28.22 24.68 -1.40
C LEU A 7 -27.79 23.20 -1.41
N GLY A 8 -28.35 22.40 -2.32
CA GLY A 8 -27.97 21.00 -2.49
C GLY A 8 -26.50 20.81 -2.90
N ALA A 9 -26.02 21.61 -3.86
CA ALA A 9 -24.63 21.57 -4.29
C ALA A 9 -23.66 22.02 -3.18
N PHE A 10 -24.03 23.04 -2.40
CA PHE A 10 -23.23 23.53 -1.28
C PHE A 10 -23.16 22.50 -0.14
N CYS A 11 -24.28 21.86 0.21
CA CYS A 11 -24.32 20.76 1.17
C CYS A 11 -23.49 19.57 0.69
N ALA A 12 -23.56 19.19 -0.59
CA ALA A 12 -22.75 18.12 -1.15
C ALA A 12 -21.25 18.44 -1.06
N MET A 13 -20.83 19.66 -1.42
CA MET A 13 -19.44 20.10 -1.29
C MET A 13 -18.96 20.09 0.17
N LEU A 14 -19.80 20.53 1.11
CA LEU A 14 -19.46 20.53 2.53
C LEU A 14 -19.33 19.10 3.08
N ILE A 15 -20.21 18.19 2.69
CA ILE A 15 -20.14 16.77 3.10
C ILE A 15 -18.88 16.12 2.52
N ILE A 16 -18.56 16.38 1.25
CA ILE A 16 -17.32 15.88 0.60
C ILE A 16 -16.08 16.49 1.28
N GLY A 17 -16.08 17.78 1.57
CA GLY A 17 -14.98 18.47 2.23
C GLY A 17 -14.78 18.00 3.68
N MET A 18 -15.85 17.81 4.44
CA MET A 18 -15.82 17.34 5.82
C MET A 18 -15.44 15.87 5.91
N SER A 19 -15.94 15.00 5.01
CA SER A 19 -15.52 13.60 4.93
C SER A 19 -14.05 13.47 4.53
N ALA A 20 -13.59 14.24 3.54
CA ALA A 20 -12.18 14.29 3.16
C ALA A 20 -11.27 14.81 4.29
N ARG A 21 -11.70 15.83 5.03
CA ARG A 21 -10.96 16.35 6.20
C ARG A 21 -10.98 15.39 7.39
N ARG A 22 -12.09 14.67 7.63
CA ARG A 22 -12.22 13.71 8.74
C ARG A 22 -11.47 12.41 8.46
N SER A 23 -11.43 11.95 7.21
CA SER A 23 -10.52 10.89 6.74
C SER A 23 -9.07 11.32 6.94
N ARG A 24 -8.68 12.51 6.47
CA ARG A 24 -7.32 13.06 6.64
C ARG A 24 -6.91 13.32 8.09
N ARG A 25 -7.85 13.54 9.02
CA ARG A 25 -7.53 13.70 10.46
C ARG A 25 -7.42 12.36 11.16
N ARG A 26 -8.28 11.38 10.85
CA ARG A 26 -8.09 9.98 11.28
C ARG A 26 -6.78 9.38 10.76
N PHE A 27 -6.30 9.84 9.60
CA PHE A 27 -5.00 9.53 9.00
C PHE A 27 -3.79 9.82 9.90
N SER A 28 -3.89 10.84 10.76
CA SER A 28 -2.81 11.21 11.68
C SER A 28 -2.91 10.46 13.01
N ASP A 29 -4.12 10.04 13.40
CA ASP A 29 -4.38 9.46 14.72
C ASP A 29 -4.30 7.91 14.72
N SER A 30 -4.19 7.25 13.56
CA SER A 30 -4.44 5.78 13.47
C SER A 30 -3.32 4.91 12.86
N GLY A 31 -2.22 5.46 12.32
CA GLY A 31 -1.31 4.67 11.47
C GLY A 31 0.18 4.83 11.74
N ALA A 32 0.85 3.76 12.16
CA ALA A 32 2.31 3.70 12.17
C ALA A 32 2.86 3.81 10.73
N THR A 33 3.62 4.86 10.45
CA THR A 33 4.36 4.96 9.19
C THR A 33 5.51 3.97 9.20
N PHE A 34 5.70 3.25 8.11
CA PHE A 34 6.79 2.28 7.99
C PHE A 34 7.64 2.54 6.74
N ARG A 35 8.90 2.12 6.80
CA ARG A 35 9.83 2.27 5.68
C ARG A 35 9.73 1.04 4.78
N CYS A 36 9.49 1.27 3.49
CA CYS A 36 9.26 0.18 2.55
C CYS A 36 9.96 0.37 1.21
N ARG A 37 9.98 -0.71 0.43
CA ARG A 37 10.26 -0.71 -1.00
C ARG A 37 9.17 -1.48 -1.70
N LEU A 38 8.85 -1.06 -2.92
CA LEU A 38 7.79 -1.66 -3.71
C LEU A 38 8.35 -2.19 -5.01
N ARG A 39 7.79 -3.29 -5.50
CA ARG A 39 7.95 -3.72 -6.89
C ARG A 39 6.63 -4.20 -7.44
N LEU A 40 6.51 -4.19 -8.75
CA LEU A 40 5.37 -4.73 -9.46
C LEU A 40 5.52 -6.25 -9.64
N ARG A 41 4.44 -7.00 -9.39
CA ARG A 41 4.35 -8.45 -9.64
C ARG A 41 3.27 -8.68 -10.70
N GLY A 42 3.68 -9.03 -11.92
CA GLY A 42 2.78 -9.28 -13.05
C GLY A 42 2.62 -8.10 -13.99
N TYR A 43 1.37 -7.68 -14.24
CA TYR A 43 1.01 -6.65 -15.22
C TYR A 43 1.25 -5.23 -14.70
N ARG A 44 1.52 -4.28 -15.61
CA ARG A 44 1.72 -2.86 -15.28
C ARG A 44 0.49 -2.30 -14.56
N SER A 45 0.75 -1.55 -13.49
CA SER A 45 -0.28 -0.75 -12.82
C SER A 45 -0.61 0.46 -13.68
N ALA A 46 -1.90 0.72 -13.88
CA ALA A 46 -2.38 1.95 -14.49
C ALA A 46 -2.26 3.14 -13.53
N ILE A 47 -2.39 2.87 -12.22
CA ILE A 47 -2.30 3.88 -11.15
C ILE A 47 -0.86 4.31 -10.92
N TRP A 48 0.11 3.38 -11.05
CA TRP A 48 1.53 3.68 -10.91
C TRP A 48 2.37 3.15 -12.08
N PRO A 49 2.33 3.80 -13.26
CA PRO A 49 3.04 3.35 -14.47
C PRO A 49 4.56 3.28 -14.32
N ALA A 50 5.12 4.12 -13.43
CA ALA A 50 6.55 4.17 -13.14
C ALA A 50 7.04 3.05 -12.19
N LEU A 51 6.13 2.27 -11.59
CA LEU A 51 6.50 1.13 -10.77
C LEU A 51 6.81 -0.07 -11.67
N GLY A 52 8.07 -0.49 -11.65
CA GLY A 52 8.55 -1.62 -12.45
C GLY A 52 8.67 -2.91 -11.64
N ARG A 53 9.18 -3.96 -12.30
CA ARG A 53 9.48 -5.27 -11.68
C ARG A 53 10.67 -5.23 -10.72
N HIS A 54 11.48 -4.19 -10.79
CA HIS A 54 12.61 -3.96 -9.89
C HIS A 54 12.17 -3.26 -8.61
N TRP A 55 12.89 -3.53 -7.52
CA TRP A 55 12.69 -2.82 -6.26
C TRP A 55 12.83 -1.32 -6.44
N SER A 56 11.85 -0.59 -5.94
CA SER A 56 11.89 0.85 -5.88
C SER A 56 13.01 1.34 -4.95
N ARG A 57 13.31 2.64 -5.02
CA ARG A 57 14.06 3.32 -3.96
C ARG A 57 13.32 3.16 -2.62
N PRO A 58 14.01 3.28 -1.46
CA PRO A 58 13.34 3.31 -0.16
C PRO A 58 12.30 4.44 -0.09
N MET A 59 11.12 4.13 0.43
CA MET A 59 9.97 5.01 0.57
C MET A 59 9.37 4.86 1.96
N TRP A 60 8.39 5.71 2.26
CA TRP A 60 7.58 5.61 3.46
C TRP A 60 6.15 5.29 3.04
N ALA A 61 5.48 4.43 3.78
CA ALA A 61 4.08 4.11 3.54
C ALA A 61 3.31 4.12 4.85
N LEU A 62 2.00 4.30 4.71
CA LEU A 62 1.04 4.18 5.79
C LEU A 62 -0.32 3.76 5.24
N TRP A 63 -1.16 3.19 6.09
CA TRP A 63 -2.51 2.78 5.74
C TRP A 63 -3.54 3.83 6.13
N ASP A 64 -4.50 4.07 5.22
CA ASP A 64 -5.73 4.82 5.45
C ASP A 64 -6.92 3.98 4.99
N GLY A 65 -7.50 3.24 5.94
CA GLY A 65 -8.46 2.20 5.61
C GLY A 65 -7.84 1.15 4.69
N ASP A 66 -8.44 0.91 3.52
CA ASP A 66 -7.98 0.00 2.46
C ASP A 66 -6.97 0.64 1.49
N ILE A 67 -6.58 1.89 1.74
CA ILE A 67 -5.69 2.65 0.86
C ILE A 67 -4.28 2.66 1.46
N LEU A 68 -3.33 2.09 0.73
CA LEU A 68 -1.91 2.21 1.04
C LEU A 68 -1.40 3.52 0.45
N VAL A 69 -1.03 4.46 1.30
CA VAL A 69 -0.49 5.75 0.87
C VAL A 69 1.02 5.70 0.90
N VAL A 70 1.65 5.79 -0.27
CA VAL A 70 3.10 5.71 -0.43
C VAL A 70 3.68 7.09 -0.71
N ARG A 71 4.70 7.49 0.05
CA ARG A 71 5.41 8.76 -0.07
C ARG A 71 6.88 8.54 -0.44
N ARG A 72 7.34 9.24 -1.48
CA ARG A 72 8.68 9.06 -2.05
C ARG A 72 9.65 10.16 -1.60
N GLY A 73 10.25 10.07 -0.40
CA GLY A 73 11.32 10.97 0.06
C GLY A 73 10.86 12.14 0.95
N PRO A 74 11.80 12.99 1.42
CA PRO A 74 11.57 13.92 2.53
C PRO A 74 10.92 15.28 2.20
N GLY A 75 10.69 15.65 0.93
CA GLY A 75 10.07 16.94 0.59
C GLY A 75 9.08 16.82 -0.57
N LEU A 76 7.83 17.27 -0.37
CA LEU A 76 6.74 17.44 -1.37
C LEU A 76 6.57 16.35 -2.45
N ALA A 77 7.11 15.16 -2.22
CA ALA A 77 7.37 14.20 -3.27
C ALA A 77 6.26 13.16 -3.35
N ARG A 78 5.45 13.31 -4.41
CA ARG A 78 4.49 12.36 -5.01
C ARG A 78 3.97 11.33 -4.00
N THR A 79 2.90 11.73 -3.32
CA THR A 79 2.07 10.81 -2.56
C THR A 79 1.23 10.01 -3.55
N ILE A 80 1.32 8.68 -3.47
CA ILE A 80 0.63 7.78 -4.40
C ILE A 80 -0.37 6.97 -3.56
N PRO A 81 -1.67 7.28 -3.67
CA PRO A 81 -2.70 6.50 -3.01
C PRO A 81 -2.96 5.22 -3.81
N LEU A 82 -2.74 4.07 -3.17
CA LEU A 82 -2.96 2.76 -3.77
C LEU A 82 -4.12 2.09 -3.06
N ARG A 83 -5.30 2.13 -3.67
CA ARG A 83 -6.44 1.38 -3.15
C ARG A 83 -6.19 -0.11 -3.32
N THR A 84 -6.11 -0.81 -2.20
CA THR A 84 -5.80 -2.23 -2.17
C THR A 84 -7.07 -3.05 -2.01
N ARG A 85 -7.01 -4.30 -2.44
CA ARG A 85 -7.94 -5.37 -2.06
C ARG A 85 -7.21 -6.31 -1.13
N THR A 86 -7.98 -7.21 -0.53
CA THR A 86 -7.49 -8.28 0.35
C THR A 86 -6.23 -8.93 -0.25
N PRO A 87 -5.16 -9.08 0.54
CA PRO A 87 -3.91 -9.68 0.08
C PRO A 87 -4.20 -11.05 -0.55
N VAL A 88 -3.63 -11.28 -1.73
CA VAL A 88 -3.79 -12.55 -2.46
C VAL A 88 -2.89 -13.63 -1.82
N ASP A 89 -1.78 -13.19 -1.23
CA ASP A 89 -0.81 -14.03 -0.55
C ASP A 89 -0.56 -13.45 0.85
N GLY A 90 -0.45 -14.30 1.88
CA GLY A 90 -0.09 -13.89 3.24
C GLY A 90 1.29 -13.23 3.34
N VAL A 91 1.70 -12.86 4.55
CA VAL A 91 3.04 -12.30 4.79
C VAL A 91 4.11 -13.33 4.45
N ARG A 92 5.05 -12.95 3.59
CA ARG A 92 6.15 -13.81 3.16
C ARG A 92 7.42 -13.48 3.93
N SER A 93 8.00 -14.52 4.52
CA SER A 93 9.30 -14.47 5.16
C SER A 93 10.09 -15.75 4.83
N PRO A 94 11.39 -15.67 4.49
CA PRO A 94 12.18 -14.51 4.10
C PRO A 94 12.09 -14.24 2.58
N LEU A 95 12.25 -12.97 2.17
CA LEU A 95 12.48 -12.68 0.76
C LEU A 95 13.90 -13.11 0.38
N LEU A 96 14.02 -14.14 -0.48
CA LEU A 96 15.32 -14.57 -1.03
C LEU A 96 16.02 -13.44 -1.80
N ASP A 97 15.25 -12.57 -2.49
CA ASP A 97 15.72 -11.34 -3.14
C ASP A 97 15.47 -10.09 -2.28
N ALA A 98 15.70 -10.22 -0.98
CA ALA A 98 15.49 -9.18 0.02
C ALA A 98 16.17 -7.86 -0.40
N PRO A 99 15.42 -6.75 -0.57
CA PRO A 99 16.02 -5.50 -0.94
C PRO A 99 16.88 -4.95 0.22
N ARG A 100 18.13 -4.54 -0.12
CA ARG A 100 19.01 -3.84 0.82
C ARG A 100 18.30 -2.60 1.39
N ARG A 101 18.44 -2.34 2.70
CA ARG A 101 17.91 -1.15 3.43
C ARG A 101 16.41 -1.15 3.79
N CYS A 102 15.79 -2.32 3.95
CA CYS A 102 14.44 -2.48 4.52
C CYS A 102 14.46 -3.03 5.97
N GLY A 103 15.59 -2.93 6.67
CA GLY A 103 15.80 -3.52 8.00
C GLY A 103 16.70 -4.76 7.97
N ARG A 104 16.98 -5.33 9.15
CA ARG A 104 17.84 -6.53 9.31
C ARG A 104 17.18 -7.81 8.80
N ARG A 105 15.85 -7.89 8.90
CA ARG A 105 15.03 -9.01 8.43
C ARG A 105 13.86 -8.45 7.64
N PRO A 106 13.95 -8.37 6.30
CA PRO A 106 12.87 -7.86 5.50
C PRO A 106 11.82 -8.95 5.22
N ILE A 107 10.55 -8.59 5.39
CA ILE A 107 9.39 -9.38 5.00
C ILE A 107 8.79 -8.78 3.73
N GLY A 108 8.02 -9.59 2.99
CA GLY A 108 7.30 -9.14 1.80
C GLY A 108 5.82 -9.43 1.88
N VAL A 109 4.99 -8.49 1.47
CA VAL A 109 3.54 -8.66 1.39
C VAL A 109 3.10 -8.36 -0.03
N VAL A 110 2.33 -9.26 -0.63
CA VAL A 110 1.77 -9.04 -1.97
C VAL A 110 0.36 -8.49 -1.84
N LEU A 111 0.17 -7.27 -2.29
CA LEU A 111 -1.11 -6.56 -2.27
C LEU A 111 -1.65 -6.48 -3.68
N ARG A 112 -2.95 -6.72 -3.84
CA ARG A 112 -3.63 -6.50 -5.11
C ARG A 112 -4.21 -5.10 -5.11
N ILE A 113 -3.92 -4.34 -6.16
CA ILE A 113 -4.45 -2.99 -6.36
C ILE A 113 -5.78 -3.08 -7.11
N TRP A 114 -6.64 -2.09 -6.93
CA TRP A 114 -7.96 -2.02 -7.57
C TRP A 114 -7.91 -2.09 -9.11
N ASP A 115 -6.82 -1.61 -9.72
CA ASP A 115 -6.58 -1.72 -11.16
C ASP A 115 -6.23 -3.14 -11.63
N GLY A 116 -6.29 -4.12 -10.72
CA GLY A 116 -6.02 -5.52 -10.98
C GLY A 116 -4.53 -5.89 -10.91
N SER A 117 -3.63 -4.91 -10.88
CA SER A 117 -2.20 -5.16 -10.73
C SER A 117 -1.87 -5.67 -9.32
N SER A 118 -0.75 -6.38 -9.19
CA SER A 118 -0.25 -6.82 -7.89
C SER A 118 1.09 -6.14 -7.62
N ILE A 119 1.24 -5.63 -6.41
CA ILE A 119 2.48 -5.03 -5.94
C ILE A 119 3.02 -5.86 -4.78
N GLU A 120 4.33 -5.93 -4.67
CA GLU A 120 4.99 -6.54 -3.53
C GLU A 120 5.65 -5.43 -2.72
N VAL A 121 5.32 -5.39 -1.44
CA VAL A 121 5.80 -4.42 -0.47
C VAL A 121 6.80 -5.12 0.45
N ALA A 122 8.05 -4.70 0.39
CA ALA A 122 9.09 -5.15 1.29
C ALA A 122 9.34 -4.13 2.40
N ALA A 123 9.38 -4.59 3.65
CA ALA A 123 9.55 -3.75 4.84
C ALA A 123 10.19 -4.57 5.98
N SER A 124 10.51 -3.91 7.09
CA SER A 124 11.12 -4.57 8.25
C SER A 124 10.13 -5.54 8.90
N THR A 125 10.60 -6.68 9.42
CA THR A 125 9.78 -7.54 10.29
C THR A 125 9.24 -6.79 11.50
N GLU A 126 9.97 -5.80 12.02
CA GLU A 126 9.51 -4.94 13.13
C GLU A 126 8.25 -4.14 12.75
N ASP A 127 8.10 -3.84 11.46
CA ASP A 127 6.94 -3.12 10.92
C ASP A 127 5.83 -4.09 10.46
N ARG A 128 5.88 -5.40 10.77
CA ARG A 128 4.95 -6.43 10.25
C ARG A 128 3.48 -6.04 10.36
N VAL A 129 3.06 -5.58 11.53
CA VAL A 129 1.68 -5.15 11.78
C VAL A 129 1.32 -3.93 10.93
N ALA A 130 2.23 -2.94 10.87
CA ALA A 130 2.04 -1.74 10.08
C ALA A 130 1.98 -2.04 8.57
N VAL A 131 2.76 -2.99 8.07
CA VAL A 131 2.81 -3.35 6.64
C VAL A 131 1.53 -4.06 6.20
N VAL A 132 0.99 -4.94 7.05
CA VAL A 132 -0.26 -5.66 6.75
C VAL A 132 -1.49 -4.75 6.92
N GLY A 133 -1.43 -3.79 7.84
CA GLY A 133 -2.46 -2.79 8.05
C GLY A 133 -3.84 -3.39 8.32
N PRO A 134 -4.89 -3.03 7.55
CA PRO A 134 -6.27 -3.47 7.81
C PRO A 134 -6.47 -4.98 7.62
N TYR A 135 -5.52 -5.68 7.00
CA TYR A 135 -5.65 -7.09 6.65
C TYR A 135 -4.97 -8.02 7.66
N MET A 136 -5.01 -7.70 8.95
CA MET A 136 -4.24 -8.40 10.00
C MET A 136 -4.42 -9.93 10.00
N ALA A 137 -5.55 -10.47 9.54
CA ALA A 137 -5.72 -11.91 9.35
C ALA A 137 -4.65 -12.53 8.41
N ALA A 138 -4.20 -11.78 7.41
CA ALA A 138 -3.11 -12.18 6.52
C ALA A 138 -1.72 -12.12 7.20
N ALA A 139 -1.58 -11.39 8.32
CA ALA A 139 -0.37 -11.41 9.14
C ALA A 139 -0.21 -12.70 9.93
N MET A 140 -1.29 -13.44 10.20
CA MET A 140 -1.25 -14.67 11.00
C MET A 140 -0.89 -15.91 10.17
N ASN A 141 -1.01 -15.82 8.85
CA ASN A 141 -0.70 -16.91 7.94
C ASN A 141 0.80 -16.86 7.56
N ASP A 142 1.66 -17.37 8.45
CA ASP A 142 3.08 -17.65 8.18
C ASP A 142 3.23 -18.88 7.25
N LEU A 143 2.53 -18.87 6.12
CA LEU A 143 2.58 -19.99 5.18
C LEU A 143 3.91 -19.96 4.42
N PRO A 144 4.72 -21.04 4.50
CA PRO A 144 5.93 -21.16 3.69
C PRO A 144 5.56 -21.17 2.21
N GLN A 145 6.38 -20.51 1.40
CA GLN A 145 6.18 -20.43 -0.04
C GLN A 145 6.28 -21.81 -0.69
N ALA A 146 5.30 -22.17 -1.53
CA ALA A 146 5.45 -23.28 -2.47
C ALA A 146 6.61 -22.97 -3.44
N PRO A 147 7.58 -23.88 -3.63
CA PRO A 147 8.73 -23.66 -4.49
C PRO A 147 8.29 -23.19 -5.88
N VAL A 148 8.86 -22.07 -6.35
CA VAL A 148 8.59 -21.59 -7.71
C VAL A 148 9.20 -22.60 -8.69
N PRO A 149 8.44 -23.16 -9.65
CA PRO A 149 9.01 -24.00 -10.68
C PRO A 149 10.06 -23.21 -11.47
N ARG A 150 11.32 -23.65 -11.43
CA ARG A 150 12.33 -23.14 -12.36
C ARG A 150 11.89 -23.56 -13.76
N ARG A 151 11.68 -22.60 -14.66
CA ARG A 151 11.55 -22.90 -16.08
C ARG A 151 12.83 -23.62 -16.53
N PRO A 152 12.73 -24.79 -17.19
CA PRO A 152 13.88 -25.37 -17.86
C PRO A 152 14.35 -24.39 -18.95
N ILE A 153 15.67 -24.24 -19.05
CA ILE A 153 16.34 -23.51 -20.13
C ILE A 153 16.34 -24.42 -21.36
#